data_AF-A0A4R8F9K1-F1
#
_entry.id   AF-A0A4R8F9K1-F1
#
_cell.length_a   1.000
_cell.length_b   1.000
_cell.length_c   1.000
_cell.angle_alpha   90.00
_cell.angle_beta   90.00
_cell.angle_gamma   90.00
#
_symmetry.space_group_name_H-M   'P 1'
#
loop_
_entity.id
_entity.type
_entity.pdbx_description
1 polymer ?
#
loop_
_entity_poly.entity_id
_entity_poly.type
_entity_poly.pdbx_seq_one_letter_code
_entity_poly.pdbx_strand_id
1 'polypeptide(L)'
;MSLRFTRITSYKPTILSKQYELKNGKLAKSVSAQMVRGFAVVREITMFYDFIGELTQLRESDALAYGLPKGTTSAAVVTKDAFDKLSQDAKAETLTRTNEHFHWSDGPSILMIDIDPPSEAESVSQRQALDVLIAACPKLREIPKIWMPSSSSYIYTTDGKSLTGLRGQRIYMPVDRGSDIPDISEAIWQRLWASGHGFVKVSKSGALLKNSLIDNAVYQPSRLDFAAGAVTGPGLEQRRGSPEYLQ
;
A
#
# COMPACT_ATOMS: atom_id res chain seq x y z
N MET A 1 -5.34 18.14 -15.38
CA MET A 1 -4.03 17.46 -15.22
C MET A 1 -4.32 16.03 -14.76
N SER A 2 -3.51 15.06 -15.16
CA SER A 2 -3.69 13.64 -14.83
C SER A 2 -2.90 13.25 -13.59
N LEU A 3 -3.43 12.27 -12.84
CA LEU A 3 -2.74 11.66 -11.70
C LEU A 3 -1.81 10.56 -12.21
N ARG A 4 -0.58 10.53 -11.69
CA ARG A 4 0.40 9.51 -12.04
C ARG A 4 0.88 8.74 -10.83
N PHE A 5 1.11 7.45 -11.06
CA PHE A 5 1.66 6.50 -10.10
C PHE A 5 2.34 5.36 -10.87
N THR A 6 3.03 4.46 -10.18
CA THR A 6 3.75 3.35 -10.81
C THR A 6 3.10 2.02 -10.46
N ARG A 7 2.79 1.20 -11.46
CA ARG A 7 2.49 -0.23 -11.26
C ARG A 7 3.77 -1.02 -11.43
N ILE A 8 4.04 -1.90 -10.47
CA ILE A 8 5.20 -2.79 -10.48
C ILE A 8 4.68 -4.23 -10.51
N THR A 9 5.00 -4.94 -11.58
CA THR A 9 4.70 -6.38 -11.72
C THR A 9 5.92 -7.19 -11.35
N SER A 10 5.76 -8.13 -10.43
CA SER A 10 6.83 -9.05 -10.06
C SER A 10 6.87 -10.29 -10.94
N TYR A 11 8.08 -10.65 -11.35
CA TYR A 11 8.40 -11.89 -12.04
C TYR A 11 9.09 -12.90 -11.13
N LYS A 12 9.84 -12.39 -10.13
CA LYS A 12 10.44 -13.20 -9.08
C LYS A 12 10.41 -12.40 -7.78
N PRO A 13 9.64 -12.83 -6.77
CA PRO A 13 8.71 -13.97 -6.76
C PRO A 13 7.51 -13.74 -7.70
N THR A 14 6.78 -14.77 -8.10
CA THR A 14 5.57 -14.61 -8.93
C THR A 14 4.37 -14.08 -8.15
N ILE A 15 4.46 -14.00 -6.82
CA ILE A 15 3.42 -13.48 -5.92
C ILE A 15 4.05 -12.38 -5.06
N LEU A 16 3.45 -11.20 -5.05
CA LEU A 16 3.68 -10.05 -4.17
C LEU A 16 2.46 -9.75 -3.29
N SER A 17 1.80 -10.79 -2.80
CA SER A 17 0.71 -10.64 -1.84
C SER A 17 0.85 -11.61 -0.67
N LYS A 18 -0.03 -11.45 0.32
CA LYS A 18 -0.19 -12.39 1.41
C LYS A 18 -0.82 -13.67 0.86
N GLN A 19 -0.30 -14.80 1.28
CA GLN A 19 -0.87 -16.11 0.95
C GLN A 19 -1.38 -16.76 2.23
N TYR A 20 -2.55 -17.39 2.13
CA TYR A 20 -3.20 -18.07 3.24
C TYR A 20 -3.48 -19.53 2.92
N GLU A 21 -3.25 -20.39 3.89
CA GLU A 21 -3.50 -21.83 3.80
C GLU A 21 -4.00 -22.34 5.15
N LEU A 22 -4.74 -23.45 5.15
CA LEU A 22 -5.07 -24.17 6.37
C LEU A 22 -3.98 -25.18 6.68
N LYS A 23 -3.33 -25.03 7.83
CA LYS A 23 -2.39 -26.00 8.39
C LYS A 23 -2.95 -26.52 9.70
N ASN A 24 -3.26 -27.82 9.75
CA ASN A 24 -3.85 -28.47 10.92
C ASN A 24 -5.11 -27.73 11.44
N GLY A 25 -5.99 -27.31 10.51
CA GLY A 25 -7.23 -26.58 10.83
C GLY A 25 -7.03 -25.14 11.29
N LYS A 26 -5.80 -24.60 11.28
CA LYS A 26 -5.50 -23.22 11.63
C LYS A 26 -5.06 -22.43 10.39
N LEU A 27 -5.48 -21.17 10.33
CA LEU A 27 -5.08 -20.25 9.27
C LEU A 27 -3.58 -19.92 9.42
N ALA A 28 -2.78 -20.37 8.46
CA ALA A 28 -1.38 -20.00 8.32
C ALA A 28 -1.24 -18.92 7.23
N LYS A 29 -0.29 -18.01 7.43
CA LYS A 29 0.03 -16.90 6.52
C LYS A 29 1.48 -17.00 6.09
N SER A 30 1.75 -16.89 4.79
CA SER A 30 3.07 -16.58 4.26
C SER A 30 3.04 -15.24 3.53
N VAL A 31 4.17 -14.54 3.50
CA VAL A 31 4.29 -13.24 2.84
C VAL A 31 5.48 -13.28 1.91
N SER A 32 5.23 -12.93 0.65
CA SER A 32 6.25 -12.84 -0.38
C SER A 32 6.38 -11.37 -0.76
N ALA A 33 7.22 -10.63 -0.03
CA ALA A 33 7.39 -9.18 -0.20
C ALA A 33 8.75 -8.78 -0.81
N GLN A 34 9.67 -9.73 -0.95
CA GLN A 34 11.03 -9.48 -1.41
C GLN A 34 11.13 -9.64 -2.92
N MET A 35 10.75 -8.59 -3.66
CA MET A 35 10.88 -8.59 -5.12
C MET A 35 12.34 -8.57 -5.56
N VAL A 36 12.73 -9.62 -6.30
CA VAL A 36 14.07 -9.79 -6.88
C VAL A 36 14.11 -9.33 -8.34
N ARG A 37 13.05 -9.62 -9.10
CA ARG A 37 12.91 -9.23 -10.50
C ARG A 37 11.47 -8.84 -10.83
N GLY A 38 11.29 -7.77 -11.56
CA GLY A 38 9.99 -7.32 -12.03
C GLY A 38 10.08 -6.30 -13.15
N PHE A 39 8.98 -5.60 -13.39
CA PHE A 39 8.89 -4.53 -14.38
C PHE A 39 8.00 -3.41 -13.83
N ALA A 40 8.45 -2.17 -13.97
CA ALA A 40 7.73 -0.97 -13.53
C ALA A 40 7.16 -0.24 -14.74
N VAL A 41 5.92 0.24 -14.64
CA VAL A 41 5.24 1.06 -15.65
C VAL A 41 4.52 2.22 -14.95
N VAL A 42 4.77 3.44 -15.39
CA VAL A 42 4.01 4.62 -14.99
C VAL A 42 2.62 4.53 -15.60
N ARG A 43 1.62 4.65 -14.73
CA ARG A 43 0.20 4.71 -15.07
C ARG A 43 -0.28 6.13 -14.92
N GLU A 44 -1.26 6.47 -15.74
CA GLU A 44 -1.86 7.79 -15.79
C GLU A 44 -3.38 7.65 -15.84
N ILE A 45 -4.06 8.40 -14.97
CA ILE A 45 -5.53 8.47 -14.93
C ILE A 45 -5.96 9.93 -14.89
N THR A 46 -7.08 10.25 -15.55
CA THR A 46 -7.58 11.64 -15.60
C THR A 46 -8.47 11.92 -14.40
N MET A 47 -9.37 11.00 -14.06
CA MET A 47 -10.28 11.13 -12.93
C MET A 47 -9.80 10.25 -11.79
N PHE A 48 -9.82 10.78 -10.55
CA PHE A 48 -9.44 9.98 -9.38
C PHE A 48 -10.32 8.73 -9.21
N TYR A 49 -11.60 8.81 -9.62
CA TYR A 49 -12.52 7.67 -9.65
C TYR A 49 -11.99 6.48 -10.48
N ASP A 50 -11.26 6.74 -11.57
CA ASP A 50 -10.72 5.70 -12.45
C ASP A 50 -9.68 4.82 -11.74
N PHE A 51 -9.13 5.29 -10.60
CA PHE A 51 -8.21 4.50 -9.78
C PHE A 51 -8.86 3.23 -9.21
N ILE A 52 -10.19 3.18 -9.09
CA ILE A 52 -10.93 1.96 -8.72
C ILE A 52 -10.67 0.84 -9.74
N GLY A 53 -10.66 1.18 -11.03
CA GLY A 53 -10.35 0.23 -12.10
C GLY A 53 -8.93 -0.31 -11.99
N GLU A 54 -7.97 0.57 -11.70
CA GLU A 54 -6.55 0.22 -11.51
C GLU A 54 -6.37 -0.74 -10.32
N LEU A 55 -7.02 -0.46 -9.19
CA LEU A 55 -7.00 -1.33 -7.99
C LEU A 55 -7.66 -2.69 -8.24
N THR A 56 -8.78 -2.71 -8.96
CA THR A 56 -9.53 -3.94 -9.27
C THR A 56 -8.77 -4.87 -10.20
N GLN A 57 -7.94 -4.32 -11.10
CA GLN A 57 -7.13 -5.07 -12.07
C GLN A 57 -5.76 -5.53 -11.52
N LEU A 58 -5.46 -5.28 -10.24
CA LEU A 58 -4.22 -5.77 -9.63
C LEU A 58 -4.28 -7.29 -9.45
N ARG A 59 -3.29 -7.98 -10.03
CA ARG A 59 -3.03 -9.38 -9.74
C ARG A 59 -2.17 -9.48 -8.50
N GLU A 60 -2.08 -10.67 -7.93
CA GLU A 60 -1.31 -10.96 -6.73
C GLU A 60 0.21 -10.80 -6.95
N SER A 61 0.66 -10.69 -8.21
CA SER A 61 2.03 -10.35 -8.60
C SER A 61 2.29 -8.85 -8.70
N ASP A 62 1.25 -8.02 -8.65
CA ASP A 62 1.33 -6.57 -8.83
C ASP A 62 1.37 -5.85 -7.47
N ALA A 63 2.11 -4.75 -7.46
CA ALA A 63 2.14 -3.77 -6.39
C ALA A 63 2.12 -2.36 -6.99
N LEU A 64 1.75 -1.37 -6.20
CA LEU A 64 1.79 0.03 -6.59
C LEU A 64 2.94 0.75 -5.89
N ALA A 65 3.44 1.81 -6.50
CA ALA A 65 4.28 2.81 -5.85
C ALA A 65 3.77 4.20 -6.28
N TYR A 66 3.80 5.15 -5.35
CA TYR A 66 3.26 6.50 -5.59
C TYR A 66 4.33 7.50 -6.02
N GLY A 67 5.61 7.10 -5.95
CA GLY A 67 6.67 7.77 -6.70
C GLY A 67 6.75 7.28 -8.15
N LEU A 68 7.47 8.02 -8.97
CA LEU A 68 7.72 7.74 -10.38
C LEU A 68 9.19 7.37 -10.61
N PRO A 69 9.51 6.44 -11.53
CA PRO A 69 10.86 6.22 -12.01
C PRO A 69 11.47 7.53 -12.53
N LYS A 70 12.76 7.74 -12.25
CA LYS A 70 13.49 8.91 -12.77
C LYS A 70 13.87 8.67 -14.23
N GLY A 71 13.57 9.63 -15.10
CA GLY A 71 14.02 9.64 -16.50
C GLY A 71 13.35 8.62 -17.44
N THR A 72 12.37 7.85 -16.97
CA THR A 72 11.66 6.87 -17.79
C THR A 72 10.22 6.65 -17.32
N THR A 73 9.35 6.18 -18.20
CA THR A 73 7.98 5.73 -17.89
C THR A 73 7.89 4.22 -17.69
N SER A 74 8.92 3.46 -18.03
CA SER A 74 8.98 2.03 -17.78
C SER A 74 10.41 1.50 -17.69
N ALA A 75 10.63 0.49 -16.85
CA ALA A 75 11.96 -0.12 -16.70
C ALA A 75 11.87 -1.52 -16.08
N ALA A 76 12.88 -2.34 -16.35
CA ALA A 76 13.10 -3.56 -15.60
C ALA A 76 13.44 -3.23 -14.14
N VAL A 77 12.98 -4.05 -13.19
CA VAL A 77 13.31 -3.87 -11.77
C VAL A 77 14.13 -5.04 -11.27
N VAL A 78 15.25 -4.76 -10.61
CA VAL A 78 16.14 -5.76 -10.02
C VAL A 78 16.60 -5.37 -8.60
N THR A 79 17.27 -6.29 -7.91
CA THR A 79 17.94 -6.00 -6.63
C THR A 79 19.15 -5.07 -6.82
N LYS A 80 19.57 -4.38 -5.76
CA LYS A 80 20.77 -3.51 -5.80
C LYS A 80 22.02 -4.31 -6.23
N ASP A 81 22.24 -5.47 -5.61
CA ASP A 81 23.35 -6.37 -5.97
C ASP A 81 23.36 -6.82 -7.44
N ALA A 82 22.19 -7.01 -8.05
CA ALA A 82 22.08 -7.37 -9.46
C ALA A 82 22.32 -6.14 -10.34
N PHE A 83 21.78 -4.99 -9.97
CA PHE A 83 21.98 -3.72 -10.65
C PHE A 83 23.44 -3.31 -10.72
N ASP A 84 24.18 -3.44 -9.61
CA ASP A 84 25.58 -3.03 -9.53
C ASP A 84 26.48 -3.81 -10.50
N LYS A 85 26.07 -5.02 -10.88
CA LYS A 85 26.76 -5.90 -11.83
C LYS A 85 26.39 -5.66 -13.30
N LEU A 86 25.43 -4.78 -13.59
CA LEU A 86 25.02 -4.46 -14.96
C LEU A 86 26.04 -3.55 -15.66
N SER A 87 26.12 -3.66 -17.00
CA SER A 87 26.78 -2.67 -17.84
C SER A 87 26.07 -1.32 -17.75
N GLN A 88 26.75 -0.23 -18.14
CA GLN A 88 26.15 1.11 -18.11
C GLN A 88 24.91 1.21 -19.01
N ASP A 89 24.95 0.61 -20.20
CA ASP A 89 23.80 0.58 -21.11
C ASP A 89 22.61 -0.14 -20.49
N ALA A 90 22.84 -1.28 -19.82
CA ALA A 90 21.77 -2.02 -19.15
C ALA A 90 21.21 -1.29 -17.91
N LYS A 91 22.01 -0.44 -17.26
CA LYS A 91 21.55 0.41 -16.15
C LYS A 91 20.59 1.51 -16.61
N ALA A 92 20.67 1.97 -17.86
CA ALA A 92 19.77 3.00 -18.38
C ALA A 92 18.30 2.54 -18.46
N GLU A 93 18.07 1.24 -18.67
CA GLU A 93 16.74 0.63 -18.81
C GLU A 93 16.29 -0.19 -17.58
N THR A 94 17.11 -0.19 -16.53
CA THR A 94 16.88 -0.96 -15.32
C THR A 94 16.85 -0.04 -14.11
N LEU A 95 16.01 -0.35 -13.14
CA LEU A 95 15.96 0.36 -11.88
C LEU A 95 16.03 -0.60 -10.69
N THR A 96 16.44 -0.05 -9.56
CA THR A 96 16.31 -0.69 -8.25
C THR A 96 15.14 -0.08 -7.51
N ARG A 97 14.60 -0.82 -6.55
CA ARG A 97 13.47 -0.35 -5.73
C ARG A 97 13.90 0.60 -4.60
N THR A 98 14.72 1.58 -4.94
CA THR A 98 15.33 2.56 -4.02
C THR A 98 14.95 4.00 -4.41
N ASN A 99 15.07 4.93 -3.47
CA ASN A 99 14.83 6.36 -3.72
C ASN A 99 15.89 7.00 -4.64
N GLU A 100 16.98 6.28 -4.95
CA GLU A 100 17.94 6.69 -5.99
C GLU A 100 17.28 6.70 -7.37
N HIS A 101 16.37 5.74 -7.65
CA HIS A 101 15.70 5.60 -8.94
C HIS A 101 14.25 6.06 -8.98
N PHE A 102 13.66 6.42 -7.85
CA PHE A 102 12.30 6.94 -7.77
C PHE A 102 12.28 8.36 -7.20
N HIS A 103 11.33 9.17 -7.63
CA HIS A 103 11.08 10.50 -7.09
C HIS A 103 9.58 10.73 -6.88
N TRP A 104 9.23 11.68 -6.03
CA TRP A 104 7.87 12.18 -5.97
C TRP A 104 7.58 13.09 -7.16
N SER A 105 6.40 12.97 -7.77
CA SER A 105 5.98 13.84 -8.88
C SER A 105 5.75 15.27 -8.39
N ASP A 106 6.21 16.27 -9.13
CA ASP A 106 5.86 17.68 -8.87
C ASP A 106 4.45 18.06 -9.34
N GLY A 107 3.78 17.15 -10.07
CA GLY A 107 2.38 17.27 -10.46
C GLY A 107 1.47 16.27 -9.74
N PRO A 108 0.19 16.15 -10.18
CA PRO A 108 -0.80 15.39 -9.45
C PRO A 108 -0.43 13.92 -9.24
N SER A 109 -0.74 13.42 -8.05
CA SER A 109 -0.40 12.08 -7.61
C SER A 109 -1.43 11.55 -6.62
N ILE A 110 -1.16 10.38 -6.04
CA ILE A 110 -2.06 9.70 -5.11
C ILE A 110 -1.35 9.56 -3.77
N LEU A 111 -1.95 10.12 -2.72
CA LEU A 111 -1.60 9.83 -1.35
C LEU A 111 -2.27 8.52 -0.94
N MET A 112 -1.49 7.57 -0.42
CA MET A 112 -1.99 6.34 0.20
C MET A 112 -1.79 6.40 1.70
N ILE A 113 -2.84 6.11 2.46
CA ILE A 113 -2.82 5.95 3.90
C ILE A 113 -3.08 4.47 4.21
N ASP A 114 -2.11 3.84 4.88
CA ASP A 114 -2.26 2.48 5.41
C ASP A 114 -2.75 2.57 6.86
N ILE A 115 -3.98 2.10 7.09
CA ILE A 115 -4.60 2.03 8.41
C ILE A 115 -4.17 0.73 9.07
N ASP A 116 -3.29 0.83 10.06
CA ASP A 116 -2.73 -0.30 10.81
C ASP A 116 -2.90 -0.06 12.32
N PRO A 117 -4.10 -0.30 12.87
CA PRO A 117 -4.34 -0.12 14.29
C PRO A 117 -3.49 -1.10 15.12
N PRO A 118 -3.30 -0.84 16.43
CA PRO A 118 -2.59 -1.77 17.32
C PRO A 118 -3.14 -3.20 17.19
N SER A 119 -2.26 -4.19 17.21
CA SER A 119 -2.64 -5.60 17.00
C SER A 119 -3.61 -6.17 18.04
N GLU A 120 -3.72 -5.51 19.20
CA GLU A 120 -4.60 -5.87 20.31
C GLU A 120 -5.87 -5.00 20.38
N ALA A 121 -5.96 -3.96 19.54
CA ALA A 121 -7.15 -3.12 19.46
C ALA A 121 -8.28 -3.85 18.75
N GLU A 122 -9.52 -3.49 19.09
CA GLU A 122 -10.69 -3.88 18.31
C GLU A 122 -10.54 -3.41 16.85
N SER A 123 -11.15 -4.14 15.93
CA SER A 123 -11.11 -3.78 14.51
C SER A 123 -11.71 -2.39 14.31
N VAL A 124 -10.90 -1.45 13.80
CA VAL A 124 -11.37 -0.12 13.43
C VAL A 124 -12.18 -0.22 12.15
N SER A 125 -13.48 0.09 12.22
CA SER A 125 -14.34 0.16 11.02
C SER A 125 -13.89 1.27 10.07
N GLN A 126 -14.29 1.18 8.79
CA GLN A 126 -14.09 2.23 7.80
C GLN A 126 -14.54 3.60 8.31
N ARG A 127 -15.75 3.69 8.88
CA ARG A 127 -16.31 4.92 9.43
C ARG A 127 -15.46 5.48 10.57
N GLN A 128 -15.07 4.64 11.54
CA GLN A 128 -14.22 5.08 12.65
C GLN A 128 -12.85 5.58 12.17
N ALA A 129 -12.23 4.89 11.20
CA ALA A 129 -10.96 5.35 10.63
C ALA A 129 -11.09 6.72 9.96
N LEU A 130 -12.16 6.93 9.18
CA LEU A 130 -12.44 8.22 8.53
C LEU A 130 -12.76 9.31 9.55
N ASP A 131 -13.59 9.02 10.56
CA ASP A 131 -13.95 9.98 11.60
C ASP A 131 -12.70 10.46 12.36
N VAL A 132 -11.79 9.55 12.71
CA VAL A 132 -10.51 9.89 13.35
C VAL A 132 -9.61 10.74 12.45
N LEU A 133 -9.45 10.36 11.18
CA LEU A 133 -8.65 11.14 10.23
C LEU A 133 -9.23 12.54 10.00
N ILE A 134 -10.55 12.64 9.84
CA ILE A 134 -11.25 13.91 9.63
C ILE A 134 -11.22 14.77 10.90
N ALA A 135 -11.34 14.18 12.09
CA ALA A 135 -11.19 14.92 13.35
C ALA A 135 -9.77 15.51 13.48
N ALA A 136 -8.74 14.73 13.14
CA ALA A 136 -7.35 15.19 13.14
C ALA A 136 -7.09 16.26 12.06
N CYS A 137 -7.65 16.09 10.87
CA CYS A 137 -7.51 17.00 9.74
C CYS A 137 -8.88 17.27 9.06
N PRO A 138 -9.64 18.28 9.51
CA PRO A 138 -11.00 18.53 9.03
C PRO A 138 -11.14 18.73 7.52
N LYS A 139 -10.10 19.25 6.86
CA LYS A 139 -10.08 19.47 5.41
C LYS A 139 -10.20 18.16 4.62
N LEU A 140 -9.79 17.02 5.19
CA LEU A 140 -9.95 15.72 4.57
C LEU A 140 -11.41 15.39 4.27
N ARG A 141 -12.39 16.00 4.96
CA ARG A 141 -13.82 15.82 4.66
C ARG A 141 -14.18 16.21 3.23
N GLU A 142 -13.49 17.19 2.65
CA GLU A 142 -13.80 17.74 1.33
C GLU A 142 -13.05 17.04 0.19
N ILE A 143 -12.15 16.11 0.51
CA ILE A 143 -11.30 15.42 -0.46
C ILE A 143 -11.93 14.06 -0.79
N PRO A 144 -12.12 13.71 -2.07
CA PRO A 144 -12.61 12.39 -2.44
C PRO A 144 -11.62 11.31 -2.00
N LYS A 145 -12.15 10.16 -1.58
CA LYS A 145 -11.36 9.05 -1.08
C LYS A 145 -11.75 7.77 -1.80
N ILE A 146 -10.78 6.87 -1.93
CA ILE A 146 -11.07 5.47 -2.24
C ILE A 146 -10.64 4.63 -1.05
N TRP A 147 -11.54 3.80 -0.53
CA TRP A 147 -11.26 2.88 0.56
C TRP A 147 -11.25 1.44 0.07
N MET A 148 -10.35 0.62 0.61
CA MET A 148 -10.37 -0.83 0.36
C MET A 148 -9.75 -1.61 1.53
N PRO A 149 -10.35 -2.74 1.95
CA PRO A 149 -9.70 -3.64 2.90
C PRO A 149 -8.41 -4.26 2.32
N SER A 150 -7.40 -4.38 3.16
CA SER A 150 -6.14 -5.01 2.79
C SER A 150 -6.28 -6.52 2.57
N SER A 151 -5.29 -7.14 1.94
CA SER A 151 -5.27 -8.59 1.66
C SER A 151 -5.32 -9.48 2.91
N SER A 152 -5.20 -8.93 4.11
CA SER A 152 -5.38 -9.68 5.36
C SER A 152 -6.82 -9.70 5.90
N SER A 153 -7.74 -9.03 5.24
CA SER A 153 -9.13 -8.89 5.69
C SER A 153 -10.03 -9.90 5.00
N TYR A 154 -11.11 -10.30 5.68
CA TYR A 154 -12.21 -11.08 5.12
C TYR A 154 -11.79 -12.39 4.45
N ILE A 155 -10.87 -13.13 5.07
CA ILE A 155 -10.57 -14.53 4.72
C ILE A 155 -11.62 -15.44 5.37
N TYR A 156 -12.25 -16.28 4.55
CA TYR A 156 -13.26 -17.26 4.94
C TYR A 156 -12.81 -18.65 4.48
N THR A 157 -13.32 -19.66 5.16
CA THR A 157 -13.41 -21.00 4.55
C THR A 157 -14.53 -21.00 3.51
N THR A 158 -14.44 -21.89 2.53
CA THR A 158 -15.47 -22.00 1.47
C THR A 158 -16.84 -22.45 1.99
N ASP A 159 -16.91 -23.07 3.17
CA ASP A 159 -18.17 -23.38 3.86
C ASP A 159 -18.76 -22.20 4.66
N GLY A 160 -18.12 -21.01 4.60
CA GLY A 160 -18.65 -19.75 5.12
C GLY A 160 -18.17 -19.34 6.51
N LYS A 161 -17.29 -20.10 7.17
CA LYS A 161 -16.71 -19.68 8.46
C LYS A 161 -15.72 -18.53 8.27
N SER A 162 -15.95 -17.42 8.96
CA SER A 162 -15.02 -16.28 8.99
C SER A 162 -13.75 -16.63 9.77
N LEU A 163 -12.59 -16.46 9.14
CA LEU A 163 -11.28 -16.64 9.79
C LEU A 163 -10.62 -15.31 10.12
N THR A 164 -10.94 -14.25 9.36
CA THR A 164 -10.49 -12.88 9.63
C THR A 164 -11.61 -11.92 9.29
N GLY A 165 -11.88 -10.95 10.18
CA GLY A 165 -12.74 -9.80 9.88
C GLY A 165 -11.99 -8.70 9.11
N LEU A 166 -12.43 -7.47 9.30
CA LEU A 166 -11.68 -6.29 8.84
C LEU A 166 -10.38 -6.16 9.64
N ARG A 167 -9.25 -6.01 8.94
CA ARG A 167 -7.93 -5.74 9.52
C ARG A 167 -7.38 -4.43 8.94
N GLY A 168 -6.20 -4.50 8.31
CA GLY A 168 -5.62 -3.34 7.62
C GLY A 168 -6.53 -2.84 6.50
N GLN A 169 -6.45 -1.53 6.24
CA GLN A 169 -7.25 -0.83 5.23
C GLN A 169 -6.36 0.17 4.50
N ARG A 170 -6.64 0.41 3.21
CA ARG A 170 -6.09 1.57 2.51
C ARG A 170 -7.14 2.64 2.34
N ILE A 171 -6.70 3.88 2.47
CA ILE A 171 -7.42 5.06 2.00
C ILE A 171 -6.51 5.77 1.00
N TYR A 172 -7.01 5.99 -0.21
CA TYR A 172 -6.32 6.75 -1.25
C TYR A 172 -6.98 8.11 -1.42
N MET A 173 -6.19 9.13 -1.70
CA MET A 173 -6.66 10.50 -1.97
C MET A 173 -5.84 11.12 -3.10
N PRO A 174 -6.45 11.98 -3.95
CA PRO A 174 -5.68 12.77 -4.90
C PRO A 174 -4.89 13.85 -4.17
N VAL A 175 -3.70 14.16 -4.68
CA VAL A 175 -2.92 15.33 -4.28
C VAL A 175 -2.49 16.09 -5.53
N ASP A 176 -2.46 17.42 -5.45
CA ASP A 176 -2.06 18.26 -6.59
C ASP A 176 -0.57 18.12 -6.93
N ARG A 177 0.24 17.77 -5.93
CA ARG A 177 1.69 17.61 -6.04
C ARG A 177 2.15 16.45 -5.18
N GLY A 178 2.68 15.41 -5.84
CA GLY A 178 3.22 14.23 -5.15
C GLY A 178 4.39 14.55 -4.22
N SER A 179 5.20 15.58 -4.51
CA SER A 179 6.31 16.01 -3.64
C SER A 179 5.86 16.53 -2.27
N ASP A 180 4.57 16.86 -2.09
CA ASP A 180 3.99 17.27 -0.79
C ASP A 180 3.56 16.06 0.06
N ILE A 181 3.55 14.82 -0.47
CA ILE A 181 3.09 13.62 0.23
C ILE A 181 3.80 13.42 1.59
N PRO A 182 5.14 13.50 1.71
CA PRO A 182 5.81 13.34 2.99
C PRO A 182 5.34 14.33 4.06
N ASP A 183 5.19 15.60 3.68
CA ASP A 183 4.79 16.67 4.60
C ASP A 183 3.32 16.57 5.00
N ILE A 184 2.43 16.25 4.05
CA ILE A 184 1.01 16.01 4.32
C ILE A 184 0.86 14.86 5.31
N SER A 185 1.55 13.76 5.07
CA SER A 185 1.49 12.57 5.92
C SER A 185 2.05 12.79 7.31
N GLU A 186 3.18 13.50 7.42
CA GLU A 186 3.75 13.87 8.72
C GLU A 186 2.79 14.79 9.49
N ALA A 187 2.17 15.76 8.82
CA ALA A 187 1.17 16.63 9.44
C ALA A 187 -0.05 15.85 9.95
N ILE A 188 -0.57 14.88 9.18
CA ILE A 188 -1.67 14.00 9.62
C ILE A 188 -1.23 13.19 10.84
N TRP A 189 -0.05 12.58 10.81
CA TRP A 189 0.48 11.78 11.90
C TRP A 189 0.66 12.58 13.19
N GLN A 190 1.25 13.77 13.11
CA GLN A 190 1.40 14.67 14.26
C GLN A 190 0.05 15.06 14.86
N ARG A 191 -0.95 15.34 14.00
CA ARG A 191 -2.32 15.65 14.44
C ARG A 191 -2.99 14.45 15.12
N LEU A 192 -2.76 13.23 14.62
CA LEU A 192 -3.23 12.00 15.26
C LEU A 192 -2.61 11.82 16.65
N TRP A 193 -1.32 12.10 16.81
CA TRP A 193 -0.68 12.10 18.13
C TRP A 193 -1.27 13.15 19.06
N ALA A 194 -1.45 14.37 18.56
CA ALA A 194 -2.02 15.48 19.33
C ALA A 194 -3.47 15.21 19.79
N SER A 195 -4.23 14.41 19.03
CA SER A 195 -5.59 14.01 19.37
C SER A 195 -5.69 12.68 20.14
N GLY A 196 -4.56 12.11 20.59
CA GLY A 196 -4.55 10.91 21.44
C GLY A 196 -4.64 9.58 20.68
N HIS A 197 -4.43 9.59 19.36
CA HIS A 197 -4.39 8.39 18.51
C HIS A 197 -2.95 7.91 18.20
N GLY A 198 -1.96 8.45 18.91
CA GLY A 198 -0.58 7.97 18.91
C GLY A 198 -0.32 6.93 20.00
N PHE A 199 0.56 5.97 19.74
CA PHE A 199 0.96 4.97 20.72
C PHE A 199 2.42 4.54 20.55
N VAL A 200 3.01 3.99 21.62
CA VAL A 200 4.36 3.43 21.59
C VAL A 200 4.28 1.91 21.61
N LYS A 201 4.88 1.28 20.62
CA LYS A 201 5.04 -0.17 20.55
C LYS A 201 6.46 -0.54 20.94
N VAL A 202 6.61 -1.50 21.85
CA VAL A 202 7.92 -2.07 22.19
C VAL A 202 8.28 -3.16 21.19
N SER A 203 9.42 -3.02 20.52
CA SER A 203 9.91 -4.03 19.57
C SER A 203 10.38 -5.29 20.30
N LYS A 204 10.61 -6.39 19.56
CA LYS A 204 11.23 -7.60 20.11
C LYS A 204 12.63 -7.35 20.70
N SER A 205 13.33 -6.31 20.23
CA SER A 205 14.65 -5.90 20.73
C SER A 205 14.57 -4.85 21.86
N GLY A 206 13.37 -4.50 22.32
CA GLY A 206 13.15 -3.49 23.37
C GLY A 206 13.13 -2.04 22.87
N ALA A 207 13.22 -1.81 21.55
CA ALA A 207 13.16 -0.45 21.00
C ALA A 207 11.74 0.14 21.12
N LEU A 208 11.64 1.41 21.48
CA LEU A 208 10.38 2.14 21.55
C LEU A 208 10.03 2.70 20.17
N LEU A 209 8.99 2.17 19.53
CA LEU A 209 8.53 2.55 18.21
C LEU A 209 7.29 3.42 18.32
N LYS A 210 7.41 4.71 17.99
CA LYS A 210 6.26 5.61 17.89
C LYS A 210 5.40 5.22 16.68
N ASN A 211 4.14 4.92 16.92
CA ASN A 211 3.15 4.54 15.92
C ASN A 211 1.88 5.38 16.07
N SER A 212 1.01 5.34 15.09
CA SER A 212 -0.32 5.93 15.14
C SER A 212 -1.30 5.01 14.42
N LEU A 213 -2.55 5.44 14.25
CA LEU A 213 -3.52 4.75 13.38
C LEU A 213 -2.97 4.54 11.94
N ILE A 214 -2.10 5.42 11.47
CA ILE A 214 -1.46 5.34 10.14
C ILE A 214 0.01 4.93 10.25
N ASP A 215 0.48 4.13 9.29
CA ASP A 215 1.91 3.78 9.15
C ASP A 215 2.67 4.84 8.33
N ASN A 216 3.44 5.71 8.99
CA ASN A 216 4.27 6.71 8.30
C ASN A 216 5.49 6.13 7.57
N ALA A 217 5.87 4.87 7.84
CA ALA A 217 7.03 4.27 7.17
C ALA A 217 6.79 3.98 5.69
N VAL A 218 5.55 4.15 5.19
CA VAL A 218 5.20 3.91 3.79
C VAL A 218 5.55 5.07 2.85
N TYR A 219 5.86 6.27 3.37
CA TYR A 219 6.07 7.47 2.57
C TYR A 219 7.49 7.55 1.99
N GLN A 220 7.78 6.65 1.07
CA GLN A 220 9.00 6.66 0.25
C GLN A 220 8.61 6.50 -1.22
N PRO A 221 9.22 7.23 -2.17
CA PRO A 221 8.88 7.12 -3.59
C PRO A 221 8.90 5.70 -4.15
N SER A 222 9.82 4.84 -3.68
CA SER A 222 9.97 3.46 -4.13
C SER A 222 9.21 2.43 -3.28
N ARG A 223 8.45 2.86 -2.26
CA ARG A 223 7.71 1.95 -1.38
C ARG A 223 6.63 1.22 -2.19
N LEU A 224 6.56 -0.10 -2.00
CA LEU A 224 5.47 -0.90 -2.54
C LEU A 224 4.26 -0.84 -1.63
N ASP A 225 3.11 -0.52 -2.21
CA ASP A 225 1.81 -0.87 -1.68
C ASP A 225 1.33 -2.20 -2.29
N PHE A 226 1.22 -3.22 -1.44
CA PHE A 226 0.71 -4.54 -1.80
C PHE A 226 -0.82 -4.56 -1.81
N ALA A 227 -1.43 -3.77 -2.69
CA ALA A 227 -2.89 -3.54 -2.73
C ALA A 227 -3.70 -4.71 -3.30
N ALA A 228 -3.07 -5.63 -4.03
CA ALA A 228 -3.70 -6.82 -4.61
C ALA A 228 -4.39 -7.73 -3.57
N GLY A 229 -5.26 -8.61 -4.04
CA GLY A 229 -5.97 -9.61 -3.24
C GLY A 229 -5.01 -10.63 -2.62
N ALA A 230 -5.47 -11.37 -1.62
CA ALA A 230 -4.71 -12.49 -1.09
C ALA A 230 -4.79 -13.70 -2.02
N VAL A 231 -3.71 -14.47 -2.07
CA VAL A 231 -3.76 -15.83 -2.63
C VAL A 231 -4.30 -16.74 -1.54
N THR A 232 -5.38 -17.46 -1.83
CA THR A 232 -5.98 -18.43 -0.91
C THR A 232 -5.73 -19.85 -1.39
N GLY A 233 -5.24 -20.70 -0.49
CA GLY A 233 -5.10 -22.13 -0.74
C GLY A 233 -6.46 -22.86 -0.72
N PRO A 234 -6.46 -24.18 -0.93
CA PRO A 234 -7.68 -24.97 -0.97
C PRO A 234 -8.58 -24.78 0.27
N GLY A 235 -9.89 -24.66 0.02
CA GLY A 235 -10.89 -24.49 1.08
C GLY A 235 -10.94 -23.09 1.68
N LEU A 236 -10.20 -22.12 1.13
CA LEU A 236 -10.20 -20.71 1.55
C LEU A 236 -10.59 -19.78 0.40
N GLU A 237 -11.24 -18.69 0.74
CA GLU A 237 -11.55 -17.60 -0.17
C GLU A 237 -11.46 -16.24 0.55
N GLN A 238 -11.28 -15.17 -0.24
CA GLN A 238 -11.30 -13.81 0.26
C GLN A 238 -12.57 -13.09 -0.19
N ARG A 239 -13.31 -12.55 0.76
CA ARG A 239 -14.56 -11.79 0.56
C ARG A 239 -14.38 -10.31 0.91
N ARG A 240 -13.29 -9.70 0.45
CA ARG A 240 -12.92 -8.32 0.83
C ARG A 240 -13.67 -7.21 0.10
N GLY A 241 -14.53 -7.56 -0.85
CA GLY A 241 -15.27 -6.59 -1.68
C GLY A 241 -14.40 -5.90 -2.73
N SER A 242 -14.97 -4.84 -3.31
CA SER A 242 -14.33 -3.95 -4.28
C SER A 242 -13.93 -2.63 -3.63
N PRO A 243 -12.99 -1.86 -4.21
CA PRO A 243 -12.69 -0.51 -3.73
C PRO A 243 -13.95 0.38 -3.75
N GLU A 244 -14.16 1.14 -2.69
CA GLU A 244 -15.33 2.00 -2.52
C GLU A 244 -14.92 3.47 -2.72
N TYR A 245 -15.66 4.19 -3.57
CA TYR A 245 -15.52 5.64 -3.69
C TYR A 245 -16.30 6.33 -2.57
N LEU A 246 -15.64 7.21 -1.84
CA LEU A 246 -16.22 7.95 -0.73
C LEU A 246 -16.10 9.45 -1.02
N GLN A 247 -17.22 10.16 -0.95
CA GLN A 247 -17.30 11.60 -1.14
C GLN A 247 -17.55 12.30 0.20
#